data_AF-A0A3N1V3E6-F1
#
_entry.id   AF-A0A3N1V3E6-F1
#
_cell.length_a   1.000
_cell.length_b   1.000
_cell.length_c   1.000
_cell.angle_alpha   90.00
_cell.angle_beta   90.00
_cell.angle_gamma   90.00
#
_symmetry.space_group_name_H-M   'P 1'
#
loop_
_entity.id
_entity.type
_entity.pdbx_description
1 polymer ?
#
loop_
_entity_poly.entity_id
_entity_poly.type
_entity_poly.pdbx_seq_one_letter_code
_entity_poly.pdbx_strand_id
1 'polypeptide(L)'
;MSEIADTSVPVPAPAVAVPVAVPKPLVHTVHEAYSFACMKCGYGWEQGYEIEHHVDGQGQPFIIYTVKGERVPSPLSNPTCHNCGGHVVRIMREGQVSSVLGTIDKLYHHRISPGIAGPVPAGANVPRAPRQRRTPPHDSPGPVTADEGRAERGGWLSRLMRLFRRS
;
A
#
# COMPACT_ATOMS: atom_id res chain seq x y z
N MET A 1 -10.27 66.58 49.55
CA MET A 1 -8.90 66.09 49.34
C MET A 1 -8.81 64.79 50.13
N SER A 2 -9.00 63.65 49.47
CA SER A 2 -7.90 62.74 49.04
C SER A 2 -7.16 62.24 50.29
N GLU A 3 -7.23 60.96 50.66
CA GLU A 3 -6.53 59.88 49.97
C GLU A 3 -7.04 58.53 50.48
N ILE A 4 -7.36 57.61 49.56
CA ILE A 4 -7.58 56.19 49.83
C ILE A 4 -6.27 55.47 49.47
N ALA A 5 -5.55 54.95 50.47
CA ALA A 5 -4.41 54.08 50.23
C ALA A 5 -4.90 52.64 50.08
N ASP A 6 -4.95 52.20 48.82
CA ASP A 6 -5.20 50.84 48.36
C ASP A 6 -4.21 49.86 49.01
N THR A 7 -4.71 48.95 49.84
CA THR A 7 -3.93 47.79 50.33
C THR A 7 -4.31 46.59 49.47
N SER A 8 -3.50 46.32 48.45
CA SER A 8 -3.67 45.17 47.58
C SER A 8 -3.31 43.88 48.34
N VAL A 9 -4.31 43.03 48.58
CA VAL A 9 -4.14 41.66 49.08
C VAL A 9 -3.50 40.80 47.99
N PRO A 10 -2.43 40.03 48.27
CA PRO A 10 -1.86 39.12 47.28
C PRO A 10 -2.82 37.94 47.04
N VAL A 11 -3.25 37.80 45.79
CA VAL A 11 -4.00 36.62 45.33
C VAL A 11 -3.03 35.44 45.25
N PRO A 12 -3.30 34.30 45.91
CA PRO A 12 -2.45 33.13 45.77
C PRO A 12 -2.54 32.57 44.35
N ALA A 13 -1.39 32.31 43.74
CA ALA A 13 -1.29 31.67 42.43
C ALA A 13 -1.91 30.26 42.46
N PRO A 14 -2.62 29.82 41.42
CA PRO A 14 -3.16 28.47 41.38
C PRO A 14 -2.01 27.45 41.35
N ALA A 15 -2.08 26.47 42.25
CA ALA A 15 -1.16 25.36 42.28
C ALA A 15 -1.23 24.61 40.95
N VAL A 16 -0.06 24.47 40.29
CA VAL A 16 0.09 23.67 39.07
C VAL A 16 -0.22 22.23 39.43
N ALA A 17 -1.36 21.73 38.97
CA ALA A 17 -1.72 20.33 39.12
C ALA A 17 -0.72 19.48 38.33
N VAL A 18 0.15 18.75 39.04
CA VAL A 18 0.98 17.71 38.46
C VAL A 18 0.03 16.64 37.92
N PRO A 19 0.06 16.28 36.63
CA PRO A 19 -0.81 15.23 36.11
C PRO A 19 -0.42 13.93 36.80
N VAL A 20 -1.30 13.44 37.69
CA VAL A 20 -1.21 12.10 38.23
C VAL A 20 -1.32 11.15 37.04
N ALA A 21 -0.23 10.49 36.70
CA ALA A 21 -0.22 9.46 35.68
C ALA A 21 -1.16 8.34 36.15
N VAL A 22 -2.36 8.29 35.57
CA VAL A 22 -3.29 7.18 35.79
C VAL A 22 -2.59 5.93 35.25
N PRO A 23 -2.34 4.91 36.08
CA PRO A 23 -1.73 3.67 35.59
C PRO A 23 -2.66 3.09 34.52
N LYS A 24 -2.15 3.02 33.29
CA LYS A 24 -2.85 2.38 32.17
C LYS A 24 -3.14 0.95 32.61
N PRO A 25 -4.40 0.46 32.54
CA PRO A 25 -4.69 -0.93 32.84
C PRO A 25 -3.80 -1.83 31.96
N LEU A 26 -3.67 -3.10 32.33
CA LEU A 26 -2.88 -4.06 31.55
C LEU A 26 -3.62 -4.39 30.24
N VAL A 27 -3.70 -3.42 29.34
CA VAL A 27 -4.39 -3.51 28.05
C VAL A 27 -3.45 -4.20 27.08
N HIS A 28 -3.95 -5.24 26.41
CA HIS A 28 -3.19 -5.93 25.38
C HIS A 28 -2.90 -4.99 24.22
N THR A 29 -1.63 -4.57 24.09
CA THR A 29 -1.17 -3.63 23.08
C THR A 29 -0.29 -4.36 22.06
N VAL A 30 -0.62 -4.23 20.79
CA VAL A 30 0.16 -4.78 19.66
C VAL A 30 0.79 -3.61 18.91
N HIS A 31 2.04 -3.78 18.50
CA HIS A 31 2.72 -2.82 17.63
C HIS A 31 2.66 -3.34 16.20
N GLU A 32 2.13 -2.54 15.28
CA GLU A 32 2.01 -2.93 13.88
C GLU A 32 2.26 -1.72 12.99
N ALA A 33 2.96 -1.91 11.87
CA ALA A 33 3.15 -0.87 10.89
C ALA A 33 2.61 -1.27 9.52
N TYR A 34 2.18 -0.25 8.78
CA TYR A 34 1.60 -0.41 7.47
C TYR A 34 2.26 0.55 6.48
N SER A 35 2.27 0.12 5.22
CA SER A 35 2.61 0.98 4.09
C SER A 35 1.35 1.38 3.35
N PHE A 36 1.25 2.64 2.97
CA PHE A 36 0.10 3.21 2.28
C PHE A 36 0.53 3.76 0.93
N ALA A 37 -0.35 3.65 -0.06
CA ALA A 37 -0.18 4.28 -1.38
C ALA A 37 -1.48 4.94 -1.82
N CYS A 38 -1.46 6.26 -2.03
CA CYS A 38 -2.59 6.99 -2.54
C CYS A 38 -2.77 6.72 -4.05
N MET A 39 -3.91 6.16 -4.44
CA MET A 39 -4.20 5.87 -5.84
C MET A 39 -4.62 7.13 -6.63
N LYS A 40 -4.88 8.25 -5.94
CA LYS A 40 -5.22 9.54 -6.56
C LYS A 40 -3.97 10.36 -6.94
N CYS A 41 -2.96 10.42 -6.07
CA CYS A 41 -1.78 11.27 -6.29
C CYS A 41 -0.44 10.52 -6.31
N GLY A 42 -0.44 9.20 -6.08
CA GLY A 42 0.78 8.37 -6.09
C GLY A 42 1.65 8.49 -4.83
N TYR A 43 1.31 9.37 -3.89
CA TYR A 43 2.08 9.53 -2.65
C TYR A 43 2.01 8.27 -1.78
N GLY A 44 3.18 7.79 -1.37
CA GLY A 44 3.32 6.64 -0.48
C GLY A 44 3.99 7.00 0.83
N TRP A 45 3.56 6.38 1.92
CA TRP A 45 4.13 6.57 3.25
C TRP A 45 4.04 5.29 4.09
N GLU A 46 4.84 5.20 5.15
CA GLU A 46 4.73 4.14 6.15
C GLU A 46 4.44 4.74 7.52
N GLN A 47 3.66 4.03 8.32
CA GLN A 47 3.31 4.48 9.66
C GLN A 47 3.17 3.29 10.61
N GLY A 48 3.79 3.41 11.79
CA GLY A 48 3.64 2.48 12.90
C GLY A 48 2.53 2.93 13.85
N TYR A 49 1.79 1.94 14.37
CA TYR A 49 0.65 2.10 15.25
C TYR A 49 0.82 1.25 16.51
N GLU A 50 0.36 1.79 17.63
CA GLU A 50 0.02 1.06 18.83
C GLU A 50 -1.47 0.72 18.78
N ILE A 51 -1.79 -0.58 18.82
CA ILE A 51 -3.14 -1.12 18.70
C ILE A 51 -3.53 -1.73 20.04
N GLU A 52 -4.41 -1.05 20.76
CA GLU A 52 -4.87 -1.49 22.07
C GLU A 52 -6.20 -2.23 21.95
N HIS A 53 -6.27 -3.44 22.50
CA HIS A 53 -7.47 -4.25 22.55
C HIS A 53 -8.16 -4.09 23.90
N HIS A 54 -9.39 -3.58 23.86
CA HIS A 54 -10.20 -3.32 25.04
C HIS A 54 -11.49 -4.12 25.00
N VAL A 55 -12.12 -4.24 26.17
CA VAL A 55 -13.47 -4.77 26.33
C VAL A 55 -14.25 -3.74 27.15
N ASP A 56 -15.43 -3.37 26.69
CA ASP A 56 -16.29 -2.40 27.38
C ASP A 56 -16.99 -3.02 28.61
N GLY A 57 -17.72 -2.20 29.35
CA GLY A 57 -18.47 -2.65 30.54
C GLY A 57 -19.61 -3.64 30.25
N GLN A 58 -19.97 -3.84 28.97
CA GLN A 58 -20.96 -4.81 28.50
C GLN A 58 -20.31 -6.07 27.91
N GLY A 59 -18.98 -6.18 27.96
CA GLY A 59 -18.24 -7.31 27.41
C GLY A 59 -17.97 -7.22 25.90
N GLN A 60 -18.25 -6.09 25.23
CA GLN A 60 -18.01 -5.93 23.80
C GLN A 60 -16.57 -5.46 23.52
N PRO A 61 -15.85 -6.10 22.59
CA PRO A 61 -14.49 -5.72 22.25
C PRO A 61 -14.45 -4.43 21.43
N PHE A 62 -13.47 -3.56 21.70
CA PHE A 62 -13.17 -2.39 20.86
C PHE A 62 -11.66 -2.14 20.78
N ILE A 63 -11.24 -1.45 19.72
CA ILE A 63 -9.82 -1.23 19.42
C ILE A 63 -9.51 0.26 19.43
N ILE A 64 -8.41 0.65 20.05
CA ILE A 64 -7.84 2.00 19.99
C ILE A 64 -6.56 1.96 19.18
N TYR A 65 -6.44 2.86 18.20
CA TYR A 65 -5.22 3.06 17.43
C TYR A 65 -4.54 4.34 17.89
N THR A 66 -3.24 4.26 18.13
CA THR A 66 -2.43 5.36 18.62
C THR A 66 -1.15 5.46 17.78
N VAL A 67 -0.74 6.68 17.46
CA VAL A 67 0.54 6.97 16.80
C VAL A 67 1.30 7.95 17.69
N LYS A 68 2.51 7.60 18.12
CA LYS A 68 3.34 8.47 18.99
C LYS A 68 2.59 8.96 20.24
N GLY A 69 1.73 8.12 20.83
CA GLY A 69 0.91 8.48 21.99
C GLY A 69 -0.38 9.25 21.67
N GLU A 70 -0.63 9.65 20.42
CA GLU A 70 -1.85 10.35 20.01
C GLU A 70 -2.88 9.41 19.37
N ARG A 71 -4.14 9.51 19.79
CA ARG A 71 -5.23 8.68 19.24
C ARG A 71 -5.54 9.07 17.80
N VAL A 72 -5.61 8.09 16.92
CA VAL A 72 -5.93 8.27 15.49
C VAL A 72 -7.14 7.43 15.07
N PRO A 73 -7.82 7.77 13.95
CA PRO A 73 -8.79 6.89 13.34
C PRO A 73 -8.17 5.54 12.95
N SER A 74 -9.01 4.51 12.79
CA SER A 74 -8.51 3.22 12.30
C SER A 74 -7.90 3.37 10.90
N PRO A 75 -6.64 2.96 10.69
CA PRO A 75 -5.99 3.04 9.39
C PRO A 75 -6.65 2.13 8.35
N LEU A 76 -7.42 1.13 8.79
CA LEU A 76 -8.04 0.12 7.94
C LEU A 76 -9.44 0.52 7.42
N SER A 77 -10.15 1.41 8.12
CA SER A 77 -11.53 1.74 7.77
C SER A 77 -11.66 2.98 6.89
N ASN A 78 -10.85 4.01 7.10
CA ASN A 78 -10.92 5.24 6.31
C ASN A 78 -9.55 5.93 6.14
N PRO A 79 -8.60 5.27 5.44
CA PRO A 79 -7.30 5.87 5.18
C PRO A 79 -7.46 7.15 4.35
N THR A 80 -6.90 8.26 4.83
CA THR A 80 -6.92 9.55 4.13
C THR A 80 -5.50 9.96 3.81
N CYS A 81 -5.23 10.23 2.53
CA CYS A 81 -3.91 10.71 2.11
C CYS A 81 -3.68 12.14 2.63
N HIS A 82 -2.69 12.34 3.50
CA HIS A 82 -2.34 13.66 4.03
C HIS A 82 -1.72 14.61 3.01
N ASN A 83 -1.35 14.13 1.82
CA ASN A 83 -0.84 14.97 0.74
C ASN A 83 -1.97 15.61 -0.10
N CYS A 84 -3.06 14.89 -0.38
CA CYS A 84 -4.10 15.37 -1.32
C CYS A 84 -5.55 15.21 -0.82
N GLY A 85 -5.75 14.71 0.40
CA GLY A 85 -7.06 14.45 1.01
C GLY A 85 -7.86 13.31 0.37
N GLY A 86 -7.27 12.53 -0.54
CA GLY A 86 -7.97 11.41 -1.19
C GLY A 86 -8.15 10.20 -0.27
N HIS A 87 -9.30 9.53 -0.37
CA HIS A 87 -9.65 8.33 0.41
C HIS A 87 -9.41 7.00 -0.33
N VAL A 88 -9.04 7.05 -1.62
CA VAL A 88 -8.67 5.85 -2.38
C VAL A 88 -7.20 5.54 -2.10
N VAL A 89 -6.97 4.83 -1.00
CA VAL A 89 -5.63 4.48 -0.51
C VAL A 89 -5.51 2.96 -0.45
N ARG A 90 -4.44 2.43 -1.04
CA ARG A 90 -4.07 1.02 -0.90
C ARG A 90 -3.22 0.85 0.35
N ILE A 91 -3.59 -0.12 1.19
CA ILE A 91 -2.84 -0.51 2.40
C ILE A 91 -2.06 -1.79 2.08
N MET A 92 -0.82 -1.84 2.52
CA MET A 92 0.12 -2.94 2.31
C MET A 92 0.88 -3.20 3.62
N ARG A 93 1.61 -4.32 3.67
CA ARG A 93 2.53 -4.60 4.78
C ARG A 93 3.58 -3.49 4.91
N GLU A 94 4.11 -3.28 6.10
CA GLU A 94 5.32 -2.46 6.31
C GLU A 94 6.46 -2.81 5.35
N GLY A 95 7.35 -1.84 5.10
CA GLY A 95 8.55 -2.04 4.30
C GLY A 95 8.39 -1.87 2.79
N GLN A 96 7.16 -1.69 2.28
CA GLN A 96 6.94 -1.60 0.83
C GLN A 96 7.38 -0.25 0.26
N VAL A 97 7.05 0.85 0.94
CA VAL A 97 7.43 2.19 0.48
C VAL A 97 8.93 2.40 0.70
N SER A 98 9.48 1.96 1.83
CA SER A 98 10.92 2.04 2.10
C SER A 98 11.75 1.21 1.11
N SER A 99 11.28 0.01 0.73
CA SER A 99 11.92 -0.81 -0.31
C SER A 99 11.96 -0.12 -1.68
N VAL A 100 10.85 0.50 -2.10
CA VAL A 100 10.77 1.25 -3.36
C VAL A 100 11.67 2.48 -3.32
N LEU A 101 11.63 3.25 -2.23
CA LEU A 101 12.49 4.42 -2.06
C LEU A 101 13.98 4.03 -2.07
N GLY A 102 14.36 2.94 -1.40
CA GLY A 102 15.73 2.42 -1.45
C GLY A 102 16.16 1.94 -2.83
N THR A 103 15.23 1.41 -3.63
CA THR A 103 15.50 1.05 -5.03
C THR A 103 15.73 2.29 -5.88
N ILE A 104 14.86 3.30 -5.73
CA ILE A 104 14.96 4.59 -6.40
C ILE A 104 16.29 5.26 -6.08
N ASP A 105 16.64 5.36 -4.79
CA ASP A 105 17.90 5.93 -4.31
C ASP A 105 19.11 5.28 -4.99
N LYS A 106 19.17 3.95 -5.00
CA LYS A 106 20.24 3.20 -5.68
C LYS A 106 20.32 3.51 -7.17
N LEU A 107 19.19 3.64 -7.87
CA LEU A 107 19.15 3.94 -9.31
C LEU A 107 19.66 5.35 -9.63
N TYR A 108 19.42 6.33 -8.75
CA TYR A 108 19.84 7.71 -8.97
C TYR A 108 21.25 8.01 -8.41
N HIS A 109 21.66 7.34 -7.33
CA HIS A 109 22.97 7.55 -6.69
C HIS A 109 24.07 6.65 -7.24
N HIS A 110 23.75 5.44 -7.71
CA HIS A 110 24.66 4.76 -8.62
C HIS A 110 24.51 5.43 -9.98
N ARG A 111 25.55 6.19 -10.39
CA ARG A 111 25.76 6.44 -11.82
C ARG A 111 25.64 5.08 -12.49
N ILE A 112 24.58 4.88 -13.27
CA ILE A 112 24.55 3.84 -14.29
C ILE A 112 25.94 3.90 -14.93
N SER A 113 26.76 2.86 -14.75
CA SER A 113 28.08 2.82 -15.35
C SER A 113 27.90 3.23 -16.81
N PRO A 114 28.65 4.23 -17.32
CA PRO A 114 28.50 4.68 -18.70
C PRO A 114 28.97 3.54 -19.61
N GLY A 115 28.06 2.62 -19.91
CA GLY A 115 28.33 1.41 -20.65
C GLY A 115 27.12 0.87 -21.42
N ILE A 116 25.93 1.45 -21.23
CA ILE A 116 24.72 1.03 -21.94
C ILE A 116 24.40 1.91 -23.16
N ALA A 117 24.88 3.16 -23.23
CA ALA A 117 24.80 3.95 -24.46
C ALA A 117 25.73 5.18 -24.39
N GLY A 118 27.03 4.98 -24.58
CA GLY A 118 27.82 6.05 -25.17
C GLY A 118 27.35 6.28 -26.62
N PRO A 119 27.50 7.48 -27.21
CA PRO A 119 27.24 7.66 -28.63
C PRO A 119 28.06 6.61 -29.40
N VAL A 120 27.40 5.77 -30.19
CA VAL A 120 28.09 4.86 -31.10
C VAL A 120 28.92 5.74 -32.03
N PRO A 121 30.26 5.61 -32.07
CA PRO A 121 31.06 6.41 -32.98
C PRO A 121 30.58 6.11 -34.41
N ALA A 122 29.98 7.11 -35.05
CA ALA A 122 29.55 7.03 -36.43
C ALA A 122 30.81 6.78 -37.29
N GLY A 123 30.99 5.54 -37.74
CA GLY A 123 32.10 5.15 -38.61
C GLY A 123 32.80 3.84 -38.28
N ALA A 124 32.55 3.23 -37.11
CA ALA A 124 33.12 1.92 -36.81
C ALA A 124 32.22 0.79 -37.33
N ASN A 125 32.54 0.24 -38.51
CA ASN A 125 32.00 -1.05 -38.96
C ASN A 125 32.64 -2.18 -38.15
N VAL A 126 32.23 -2.33 -36.89
CA VAL A 126 32.66 -3.45 -36.06
C VAL A 126 31.86 -4.68 -36.48
N PRO A 127 32.51 -5.81 -36.84
CA PRO A 127 31.80 -7.03 -37.16
C PRO A 127 30.90 -7.45 -36.00
N ARG A 128 29.62 -7.65 -36.29
CA ARG A 128 28.66 -8.17 -35.31
C ARG A 128 29.13 -9.56 -34.89
N ALA A 129 29.55 -9.71 -33.63
CA ALA A 129 29.87 -11.03 -33.10
C ALA A 129 28.66 -11.97 -33.29
N PRO A 130 28.87 -13.22 -33.74
CA PRO A 130 27.78 -14.15 -33.98
C PRO A 130 26.99 -14.35 -32.68
N ARG A 131 25.67 -14.15 -32.76
CA ARG A 131 24.74 -14.35 -31.66
C ARG A 131 24.84 -15.82 -31.22
N GLN A 132 25.46 -16.09 -30.08
CA GLN A 132 25.34 -17.41 -29.46
C GLN A 132 23.91 -17.50 -28.91
N ARG A 133 23.04 -18.21 -29.62
CA ARG A 133 21.68 -18.54 -29.17
C ARG A 133 21.79 -19.52 -28.00
N ARG A 134 22.04 -19.01 -26.81
CA ARG A 134 21.92 -19.79 -25.57
C ARG A 134 20.51 -19.59 -25.04
N THR A 135 19.57 -20.32 -25.64
CA THR A 135 18.31 -20.61 -24.96
C THR A 135 18.44 -22.05 -24.45
N PRO A 136 18.48 -22.31 -23.13
CA PRO A 136 18.11 -23.61 -22.62
C PRO A 136 16.67 -23.87 -23.06
N PRO A 137 16.33 -25.06 -23.60
CA PRO A 137 14.94 -25.39 -23.85
C PRO A 137 14.25 -25.51 -22.48
N HIS A 138 13.52 -24.48 -22.08
CA HIS A 138 12.49 -24.61 -21.07
C HIS A 138 11.22 -25.09 -21.76
N ASP A 139 10.61 -26.15 -21.23
CA ASP A 139 9.27 -26.60 -21.60
C ASP A 139 8.28 -25.49 -21.28
N SER A 140 8.08 -24.58 -22.24
CA SER A 140 6.88 -23.77 -22.26
C SER A 140 5.73 -24.73 -22.53
N PRO A 141 4.65 -24.73 -21.72
CA PRO A 141 3.43 -25.42 -22.09
C PRO A 141 3.03 -24.88 -23.46
N GLY A 142 3.02 -25.75 -24.46
CA GLY A 142 2.61 -25.39 -25.81
C GLY A 142 1.18 -24.82 -25.82
N PRO A 143 0.77 -24.16 -26.92
CA PRO A 143 -0.62 -23.74 -27.06
C PRO A 143 -1.50 -24.99 -26.90
N VAL A 144 -2.49 -24.90 -26.01
CA VAL A 144 -3.52 -25.94 -25.87
C VAL A 144 -4.12 -26.19 -27.24
N THR A 145 -3.89 -27.37 -27.80
CA THR A 145 -4.66 -27.84 -28.94
C THR A 145 -6.10 -27.94 -28.46
N ALA A 146 -6.99 -27.12 -29.03
CA ALA A 146 -8.42 -27.35 -28.88
C ALA A 146 -8.68 -28.79 -29.37
N ASP A 147 -9.07 -29.63 -28.44
CA ASP A 147 -9.46 -31.01 -28.64
C ASP A 147 -10.44 -31.09 -29.82
N GLU A 148 -10.01 -31.74 -30.91
CA GLU A 148 -10.89 -32.22 -31.97
C GLU A 148 -11.67 -33.43 -31.46
N GLY A 149 -12.52 -33.18 -30.47
CA GLY A 149 -13.60 -34.06 -30.06
C GLY A 149 -14.70 -34.02 -31.11
N ARG A 150 -14.48 -34.68 -32.25
CA ARG A 150 -15.53 -35.04 -33.22
C ARG A 150 -16.43 -36.12 -32.61
N ALA A 151 -17.34 -35.69 -31.74
CA ALA A 151 -18.49 -36.45 -31.30
C ALA A 151 -19.76 -35.64 -31.57
N GLU A 152 -20.44 -36.06 -32.63
CA GLU A 152 -21.88 -35.95 -32.90
C GLU A 152 -22.69 -34.98 -32.01
N ARG A 153 -22.90 -33.76 -32.51
CA ARG A 153 -24.12 -33.00 -32.21
C ARG A 153 -24.73 -32.53 -33.53
N GLY A 154 -25.42 -33.47 -34.18
CA GLY A 154 -26.25 -33.19 -35.34
C GLY A 154 -27.29 -32.13 -34.97
N GLY A 155 -27.12 -30.93 -35.51
CA GLY A 155 -28.06 -29.84 -35.35
C GLY A 155 -29.45 -30.25 -35.83
N TRP A 156 -30.44 -30.08 -34.96
CA TRP A 156 -31.87 -30.30 -35.23
C TRP A 156 -32.38 -29.64 -36.53
N LEU A 157 -31.75 -28.54 -36.94
CA LEU A 157 -31.99 -27.83 -38.20
C LEU A 157 -31.71 -28.70 -39.44
N SER A 158 -30.73 -29.60 -39.39
CA SER A 158 -30.39 -30.52 -40.49
C SER A 158 -31.39 -31.68 -40.63
N ARG A 159 -32.17 -31.99 -39.58
CA ARG A 159 -33.27 -32.97 -39.64
C ARG A 159 -34.55 -32.38 -40.24
N LEU A 160 -34.80 -31.09 -40.01
CA LEU A 160 -35.99 -30.37 -40.52
C LEU A 160 -35.91 -30.14 -42.04
N MET A 161 -34.72 -29.86 -42.57
CA MET A 161 -34.49 -29.68 -44.01
C MET A 161 -34.60 -30.97 -44.84
N ARG A 162 -34.66 -32.16 -44.22
CA ARG A 162 -34.74 -33.44 -44.94
C ARG A 162 -36.19 -33.89 -45.22
N LEU A 163 -37.19 -33.26 -44.59
CA LEU A 163 -38.62 -33.52 -44.79
C LEU A 163 -39.22 -32.74 -45.98
N PHE A 164 -38.62 -31.62 -46.38
CA PHE A 164 -39.10 -30.80 -47.50
C PHE A 164 -38.49 -31.15 -48.88
N ARG A 165 -37.61 -32.16 -48.95
CA ARG A 165 -36.97 -32.59 -50.21
C ARG A 165 -37.47 -33.94 -50.77
N ARG A 166 -38.59 -34.44 -50.24
CA ARG A 166 -39.36 -35.55 -50.80
C ARG A 166 -40.82 -35.11 -51.02
N SER A 167 -41.03 -34.29 -52.03
CA SER A 167 -42.26 -34.16 -52.82
C SER A 167 -41.87 -33.69 -54.21
#